data_AF-A0A4P8JEF7-F1
#
_entry.id   AF-A0A4P8JEF7-F1
#
_cell.length_a   1.000
_cell.length_b   1.000
_cell.length_c   1.000
_cell.angle_alpha   90.00
_cell.angle_beta   90.00
_cell.angle_gamma   90.00
#
_symmetry.space_group_name_H-M   'P 1'
#
loop_
_entity.id
_entity.type
_entity.pdbx_description
1 polymer ?
#
loop_
_entity_poly.entity_id
_entity_poly.type
_entity_poly.pdbx_seq_one_letter_code
_entity_poly.pdbx_strand_id
1 'polypeptide(L)'
;MSKKTLAAIVDSGNDYLVKVKKNQPKLYQQIETESNQLTPRQKVTHYEKTRNRNTYRLIEVFDPPENLDPKWIGAGCVIKVSPSGTRGNETYRSISYYLCSKPPLSRGLANGIRGHWLIENSLHWVKDVIYEEDISPQTSGQAPLNLSLLKTWVLTLLRAHGFDSIKAAISEMSHNLRYILSFCT
;
A
#
# COMPACT_ATOMS: atom_id res chain seq x y z
N MET A 1 -5.60 2.25 -9.58
CA MET A 1 -6.69 3.20 -9.25
C MET A 1 -7.10 3.94 -10.52
N SER A 2 -8.38 4.28 -10.69
CA SER A 2 -8.84 4.95 -11.90
C SER A 2 -8.47 6.45 -11.86
N LYS A 3 -8.29 7.06 -13.03
CA LYS A 3 -8.00 8.51 -13.16
C LYS A 3 -9.13 9.37 -12.56
N LYS A 4 -10.39 8.93 -12.71
CA LYS A 4 -11.58 9.58 -12.13
C LYS A 4 -11.55 9.59 -10.59
N THR A 5 -11.05 8.51 -9.99
CA THR A 5 -10.90 8.41 -8.53
C THR A 5 -9.85 9.40 -8.02
N LEU A 6 -8.74 9.57 -8.75
CA LEU A 6 -7.70 10.54 -8.37
C LEU A 6 -8.22 11.98 -8.41
N ALA A 7 -9.01 12.33 -9.43
CA ALA A 7 -9.68 13.62 -9.52
C ALA A 7 -10.55 13.86 -8.28
N ALA A 8 -11.42 12.91 -7.93
CA ALA A 8 -12.30 13.03 -6.76
C ALA A 8 -11.52 13.19 -5.43
N ILE A 9 -10.37 12.52 -5.28
CA ILE A 9 -9.50 12.68 -4.10
C ILE A 9 -8.98 14.12 -4.03
N VAL A 10 -8.42 14.64 -5.13
CA VAL A 10 -7.90 16.02 -5.19
C VAL A 10 -9.01 17.05 -4.99
N ASP A 11 -10.17 16.86 -5.63
CA ASP A 11 -11.34 17.74 -5.51
C ASP A 11 -11.87 17.80 -4.07
N SER A 12 -11.74 16.70 -3.31
CA SER A 12 -12.09 16.65 -1.89
C SER A 12 -11.04 17.29 -0.96
N GLY A 13 -9.98 17.89 -1.51
CA GLY A 13 -8.88 18.50 -0.76
C GLY A 13 -7.90 17.49 -0.14
N ASN A 14 -7.95 16.23 -0.57
CA ASN A 14 -7.10 15.16 -0.04
C ASN A 14 -5.92 14.86 -0.97
N ASP A 15 -4.86 14.31 -0.38
CA ASP A 15 -3.69 13.85 -1.12
C ASP A 15 -3.77 12.37 -1.46
N TYR A 16 -3.12 11.98 -2.56
CA TYR A 16 -2.97 10.58 -2.93
C TYR A 16 -1.51 10.16 -3.03
N LEU A 17 -1.30 8.86 -2.80
CA LEU A 17 -0.11 8.11 -3.16
C LEU A 17 -0.57 6.80 -3.80
N VAL A 18 -0.27 6.62 -5.08
CA VAL A 18 -0.75 5.45 -5.83
C VAL A 18 0.34 4.76 -6.59
N LYS A 19 0.33 3.42 -6.55
CA LYS A 19 1.25 2.60 -7.34
C LYS A 19 0.92 2.68 -8.83
N VAL A 20 1.93 2.96 -9.64
CA VAL A 20 1.86 2.90 -11.10
C VAL A 20 2.05 1.45 -11.52
N LYS A 21 1.01 0.88 -12.14
CA LYS A 21 1.00 -0.52 -12.58
C LYS A 21 1.46 -0.63 -14.03
N LYS A 22 2.05 -1.76 -14.41
CA LYS A 22 2.54 -2.03 -15.78
C LYS A 22 1.44 -2.00 -16.85
N ASN A 23 0.17 -2.15 -16.47
CA ASN A 23 -0.97 -1.98 -17.38
C ASN A 23 -1.22 -0.52 -17.80
N GLN A 24 -0.41 0.43 -17.31
CA GLN A 24 -0.36 1.83 -17.74
C GLN A 24 0.99 2.10 -18.41
N PRO A 25 1.26 1.50 -19.59
CA PRO A 25 2.61 1.36 -20.14
C PRO A 25 3.29 2.70 -20.40
N LYS A 26 2.56 3.69 -20.94
CA LYS A 26 3.11 5.02 -21.24
C LYS A 26 3.65 5.72 -19.98
N LEU A 27 2.84 5.79 -18.92
CA LEU A 27 3.25 6.41 -17.67
C LEU A 27 4.40 5.63 -17.02
N TYR A 28 4.29 4.30 -17.00
CA TYR A 28 5.30 3.45 -16.38
C TYR A 28 6.67 3.62 -17.05
N GLN A 29 6.73 3.57 -18.38
CA GLN A 29 7.96 3.73 -19.14
C GLN A 29 8.56 5.13 -18.99
N GLN A 30 7.73 6.17 -19.03
CA GLN A 30 8.18 7.54 -18.85
C GLN A 30 8.87 7.74 -17.49
N ILE A 31 8.21 7.30 -16.42
CA ILE A 31 8.79 7.34 -15.06
C ILE A 31 10.09 6.53 -14.97
N GLU A 32 10.10 5.33 -15.56
CA GLU A 32 11.27 4.47 -15.56
C GLU A 32 12.47 5.13 -16.24
N THR A 33 12.29 5.69 -17.44
CA THR A 33 13.33 6.39 -18.19
C THR A 33 13.85 7.59 -17.40
N GLU A 34 12.97 8.49 -16.95
CA GLU A 34 13.36 9.71 -16.26
C GLU A 34 14.07 9.41 -14.93
N SER A 35 13.55 8.46 -14.15
CA SER A 35 14.16 8.06 -12.87
C SER A 35 15.54 7.39 -13.00
N ASN A 36 15.91 6.95 -14.20
CA ASN A 36 17.24 6.40 -14.49
C ASN A 36 18.23 7.46 -15.01
N GLN A 37 17.73 8.60 -15.50
CA GLN A 37 18.53 9.67 -16.10
C GLN A 37 18.71 10.87 -15.17
N LEU A 38 17.69 11.16 -14.35
CA LEU A 38 17.66 12.33 -13.48
C LEU A 38 18.22 12.02 -12.09
N THR A 39 18.67 13.07 -11.40
CA THR A 39 19.04 12.98 -9.98
C THR A 39 17.79 13.20 -9.13
N PRO A 40 17.53 12.35 -8.10
CA PRO A 40 16.37 12.51 -7.25
C PRO A 40 16.47 13.77 -6.38
N ARG A 41 15.33 14.42 -6.16
CA ARG A 41 15.16 15.55 -5.23
C ARG A 41 15.31 15.11 -3.78
N GLN A 42 14.87 13.90 -3.46
CA GLN A 42 15.04 13.30 -2.14
C GLN A 42 15.47 11.84 -2.29
N LYS A 43 16.35 11.41 -1.40
CA LYS A 43 16.83 10.03 -1.33
C LYS A 43 16.80 9.57 0.12
N VAL A 44 16.08 8.49 0.38
CA VAL A 44 15.96 7.91 1.72
C VAL A 44 16.19 6.42 1.65
N THR A 45 17.01 5.91 2.56
CA THR A 45 17.26 4.48 2.70
C THR A 45 16.67 3.97 4.01
N HIS A 46 16.10 2.77 3.95
CA HIS A 46 15.62 2.06 5.12
C HIS A 46 16.20 0.66 5.13
N TYR A 47 16.59 0.22 6.32
CA TYR A 47 17.00 -1.13 6.60
C TYR A 47 16.09 -1.75 7.65
N GLU A 48 15.69 -2.99 7.41
CA GLU A 48 14.86 -3.77 8.31
C GLU A 48 15.40 -5.20 8.35
N LYS A 49 15.69 -5.70 9.55
CA LYS A 49 16.09 -7.07 9.81
C LYS A 49 15.05 -7.76 10.66
N THR A 50 14.62 -8.93 10.21
CA THR A 50 13.77 -9.86 10.95
C THR A 50 14.43 -11.23 10.94
N ARG A 51 13.88 -12.20 11.69
CA ARG A 51 14.49 -13.53 11.87
C ARG A 51 14.96 -14.19 10.57
N ASN A 52 14.15 -14.14 9.52
CA ASN A 52 14.41 -14.82 8.23
C ASN A 52 14.45 -13.84 7.04
N ARG A 53 14.51 -12.53 7.27
CA ARG A 53 14.45 -11.56 6.18
C ARG A 53 15.26 -10.31 6.52
N ASN A 54 16.17 -9.96 5.61
CA ASN A 54 16.81 -8.65 5.55
C ASN A 54 16.16 -7.87 4.41
N THR A 55 15.84 -6.59 4.64
CA THR A 55 15.24 -5.74 3.63
C THR A 55 15.88 -4.37 3.66
N TYR A 56 16.51 -4.02 2.54
CA TYR A 56 16.97 -2.69 2.20
C TYR A 56 15.96 -2.06 1.25
N ARG A 57 15.52 -0.85 1.53
CA ARG A 57 14.64 -0.09 0.64
C ARG A 57 15.29 1.23 0.34
N LEU A 58 15.54 1.46 -0.95
CA LEU A 58 15.90 2.78 -1.44
C LEU A 58 14.64 3.46 -1.98
N ILE A 59 14.34 4.64 -1.46
CA ILE A 59 13.25 5.51 -1.88
C ILE A 59 13.86 6.75 -2.51
N GLU A 60 13.51 7.01 -3.77
CA GLU A 60 13.99 8.13 -4.56
C GLU A 60 12.77 8.92 -5.07
N VAL A 61 12.78 10.23 -4.85
CA VAL A 61 11.67 11.13 -5.20
C VAL A 61 12.14 12.08 -6.28
N PHE A 62 11.34 12.23 -7.33
CA PHE A 62 11.61 13.04 -8.51
C PHE A 62 10.46 14.01 -8.73
N ASP A 63 10.72 15.07 -9.48
CA ASP A 63 9.66 15.90 -10.06
C ASP A 63 8.74 15.04 -10.94
N PRO A 64 7.48 15.45 -11.16
CA PRO A 64 6.64 14.80 -12.13
C PRO A 64 7.23 15.01 -13.54
N PRO A 65 7.03 14.04 -14.45
CA PRO A 65 7.43 14.19 -15.85
C PRO A 65 6.89 15.48 -16.48
N GLU A 66 7.72 16.20 -17.23
CA GLU A 66 7.32 17.46 -17.87
C GLU A 66 6.11 17.27 -18.81
N ASN A 67 6.07 16.15 -19.53
CA ASN A 67 5.01 15.79 -20.47
C ASN A 67 4.02 14.78 -19.88
N LEU A 68 3.73 14.87 -18.57
CA LEU A 68 2.76 13.99 -17.92
C LEU A 68 1.36 14.18 -18.53
N ASP A 69 0.69 13.08 -18.88
CA ASP A 69 -0.70 13.10 -19.37
C ASP A 69 -1.57 13.90 -18.37
N PRO A 70 -2.24 14.99 -18.80
CA PRO A 70 -3.02 15.86 -17.91
C PRO A 70 -4.12 15.14 -17.13
N LYS A 71 -4.51 13.94 -17.55
CA LYS A 71 -5.46 13.09 -16.80
C LYS A 71 -4.89 12.60 -15.47
N TRP A 72 -3.59 12.69 -15.23
CA TRP A 72 -2.94 12.47 -13.93
C TRP A 72 -2.97 13.75 -13.10
N ILE A 73 -4.19 14.15 -12.72
CA ILE A 73 -4.46 15.43 -12.06
C ILE A 73 -3.68 15.54 -10.76
N GLY A 74 -3.12 16.73 -10.54
CA GLY A 74 -2.50 17.13 -9.28
C GLY A 74 -1.22 16.36 -8.94
N ALA A 75 -0.60 15.66 -9.89
CA ALA A 75 0.66 14.95 -9.65
C ALA A 75 1.79 15.92 -9.28
N GLY A 76 2.18 15.91 -8.01
CA GLY A 76 3.23 16.76 -7.47
C GLY A 76 4.61 16.12 -7.50
N CYS A 77 4.70 14.79 -7.48
CA CYS A 77 5.98 14.08 -7.61
C CYS A 77 5.83 12.63 -8.05
N VAL A 78 6.95 12.04 -8.47
CA VAL A 78 7.09 10.61 -8.77
C VAL A 78 8.08 9.98 -7.82
N ILE A 79 7.80 8.74 -7.41
CA ILE A 79 8.61 8.02 -6.44
C ILE A 79 9.02 6.67 -7.02
N LYS A 80 10.32 6.38 -6.98
CA LYS A 80 10.91 5.07 -7.25
C LYS A 80 11.25 4.40 -5.93
N VAL A 81 10.76 3.18 -5.75
CA VAL A 81 11.09 2.34 -4.59
C VAL A 81 11.79 1.09 -5.11
N SER A 82 13.04 0.91 -4.67
CA SER A 82 13.92 -0.20 -5.09
C SER A 82 14.24 -1.08 -3.88
N PRO A 83 13.32 -1.98 -3.45
CA PRO A 83 13.60 -2.91 -2.39
C PRO A 83 14.56 -4.00 -2.84
N SER A 84 15.46 -4.40 -1.95
CA SER A 84 16.35 -5.53 -2.11
C SER A 84 16.64 -6.21 -0.78
N GLY A 85 17.11 -7.44 -0.80
CA GLY A 85 17.53 -8.12 0.41
C GLY A 85 17.47 -9.62 0.29
N THR A 86 17.25 -10.28 1.43
CA THR A 86 17.17 -11.74 1.52
C THR A 86 15.88 -12.18 2.17
N ARG A 87 15.33 -13.30 1.71
CA ARG A 87 14.22 -14.03 2.36
C ARG A 87 14.64 -15.49 2.46
N GLY A 88 14.91 -15.96 3.67
CA GLY A 88 15.61 -17.23 3.86
C GLY A 88 16.99 -17.18 3.19
N ASN A 89 17.24 -18.13 2.28
CA ASN A 89 18.50 -18.22 1.53
C ASN A 89 18.45 -17.52 0.16
N GLU A 90 17.30 -16.97 -0.22
CA GLU A 90 17.13 -16.34 -1.54
C GLU A 90 17.32 -14.84 -1.47
N THR A 91 17.98 -14.27 -2.47
CA THR A 91 18.06 -12.82 -2.65
C THR A 91 16.93 -12.34 -3.53
N TYR A 92 16.43 -11.14 -3.29
CA TYR A 92 15.45 -10.51 -4.15
C TYR A 92 15.80 -9.05 -4.41
N ARG A 93 15.37 -8.58 -5.58
CA ARG A 93 15.36 -7.17 -5.95
C ARG A 93 14.08 -6.90 -6.74
N SER A 94 13.46 -5.78 -6.49
CA SER A 94 12.37 -5.30 -7.34
C SER A 94 12.39 -3.80 -7.43
N ILE A 95 11.62 -3.25 -8.36
CA ILE A 95 11.40 -1.82 -8.51
C ILE A 95 9.89 -1.61 -8.59
N SER A 96 9.42 -0.54 -7.96
CA SER A 96 8.03 -0.09 -8.04
C SER A 96 7.99 1.42 -8.13
N TYR A 97 7.09 1.93 -8.97
CA TYR A 97 6.89 3.35 -9.18
C TYR A 97 5.57 3.80 -8.57
N TYR A 98 5.55 5.00 -8.02
CA TYR A 98 4.37 5.61 -7.43
C TYR A 98 4.22 7.07 -7.91
N LEU A 99 2.97 7.50 -8.00
CA LEU A 99 2.59 8.89 -8.25
C LEU A 99 2.01 9.48 -6.96
N CYS A 100 2.40 10.70 -6.63
CA CYS A 100 1.91 11.40 -5.45
C CYS A 100 1.47 12.82 -5.79
N SER A 101 0.40 13.29 -5.15
CA SER A 101 -0.07 14.67 -5.32
C SER A 101 0.78 15.72 -4.62
N LYS A 102 1.58 15.31 -3.63
CA LYS A 102 2.43 16.23 -2.88
C LYS A 102 3.67 16.65 -3.67
N PRO A 103 4.19 17.88 -3.45
CA PRO A 103 5.46 18.30 -4.02
C PRO A 103 6.63 17.39 -3.59
N PRO A 104 7.70 17.30 -4.39
CA PRO A 104 8.80 16.34 -4.17
C PRO A 104 9.61 16.62 -2.91
N LEU A 105 9.55 17.85 -2.38
CA LEU A 105 10.24 18.26 -1.16
C LEU A 105 9.32 18.25 0.09
N SER A 106 8.09 17.76 -0.02
CA SER A 106 7.16 17.70 1.11
C SER A 106 7.75 16.89 2.26
N ARG A 107 7.69 17.45 3.48
CA ARG A 107 8.09 16.74 4.70
C ARG A 107 7.19 15.51 4.90
N GLY A 108 7.78 14.41 5.37
CA GLY A 108 7.04 13.19 5.70
C GLY A 108 6.67 12.30 4.52
N LEU A 109 7.09 12.62 3.29
CA LEU A 109 6.77 11.81 2.11
C LEU A 109 7.33 10.38 2.22
N ALA A 110 8.57 10.21 2.69
CA ALA A 110 9.16 8.91 3.00
C ALA A 110 8.36 8.11 4.05
N ASN A 111 7.86 8.78 5.09
CA ASN A 111 7.02 8.17 6.11
C ASN A 111 5.65 7.76 5.53
N GLY A 112 5.06 8.60 4.67
CA GLY A 112 3.82 8.28 3.96
C GLY A 112 3.96 7.06 3.06
N ILE A 113 5.08 6.96 2.33
CA ILE A 113 5.41 5.77 1.52
C ILE A 113 5.50 4.55 2.42
N ARG A 114 6.23 4.62 3.54
CA ARG A 114 6.29 3.53 4.51
C ARG A 114 4.90 3.14 5.05
N GLY A 115 4.08 4.13 5.39
CA GLY A 115 2.70 3.92 5.83
C GLY A 115 1.86 3.19 4.79
N HIS A 116 2.00 3.54 3.51
CA HIS A 116 1.33 2.85 2.42
C HIS A 116 1.69 1.35 2.35
N TRP A 117 2.98 1.00 2.57
CA TRP A 117 3.38 -0.41 2.67
C TRP A 117 2.82 -1.12 3.90
N LEU A 118 2.70 -0.41 5.02
CA LEU A 118 2.07 -0.97 6.21
C LEU A 118 0.60 -1.29 5.95
N ILE A 119 -0.12 -0.46 5.19
CA ILE A 119 -1.51 -0.74 4.81
C ILE A 119 -1.58 -2.02 3.97
N GLU A 120 -0.75 -2.16 2.93
CA GLU A 120 -0.74 -3.37 2.10
C GLU A 120 -0.45 -4.64 2.93
N ASN A 121 0.57 -4.59 3.78
CA ASN A 121 0.95 -5.76 4.57
C ASN A 121 -0.01 -6.05 5.73
N SER A 122 -0.61 -5.01 6.31
CA SER A 122 -1.40 -5.16 7.54
C SER A 122 -2.88 -5.35 7.22
N LEU A 123 -3.42 -4.70 6.17
CA LEU A 123 -4.82 -4.83 5.79
C LEU A 123 -4.99 -5.90 4.71
N HIS A 124 -4.36 -5.71 3.54
CA HIS A 124 -4.61 -6.54 2.37
C HIS A 124 -4.16 -7.98 2.58
N TRP A 125 -2.91 -8.20 3.04
CA TRP A 125 -2.45 -9.57 3.31
C TRP A 125 -3.34 -10.33 4.30
N VAL A 126 -3.86 -9.66 5.34
CA VAL A 126 -4.78 -10.30 6.29
C VAL A 126 -6.10 -10.67 5.59
N LYS A 127 -6.65 -9.78 4.77
CA LYS A 127 -7.89 -10.04 4.03
C LYS A 127 -7.73 -11.20 3.03
N ASP A 128 -6.62 -11.22 2.30
CA ASP A 128 -6.38 -12.18 1.23
C ASP A 128 -6.01 -13.56 1.80
N VAL A 129 -5.16 -13.60 2.83
CA VAL A 129 -4.55 -14.85 3.34
C VAL A 129 -5.21 -15.38 4.60
N ILE A 130 -5.60 -14.51 5.55
CA ILE A 130 -6.20 -14.95 6.82
C ILE A 130 -7.72 -15.06 6.70
N TYR A 131 -8.35 -14.11 6.00
CA TYR A 131 -9.79 -14.15 5.73
C TYR A 131 -10.14 -14.77 4.38
N GLU A 132 -9.15 -15.22 3.61
CA GLU A 132 -9.34 -15.98 2.37
C GLU A 132 -10.33 -15.28 1.41
N GLU A 133 -10.27 -13.95 1.33
CA GLU A 133 -11.23 -13.17 0.55
C GLU A 133 -11.17 -13.48 -0.95
N ASP A 134 -9.96 -13.69 -1.48
CA ASP A 134 -9.74 -13.99 -2.90
C ASP A 134 -10.34 -15.33 -3.35
N ILE A 135 -10.48 -16.30 -2.45
CA ILE A 135 -11.05 -17.62 -2.75
C ILE A 135 -12.50 -17.76 -2.27
N SER A 136 -13.11 -16.67 -1.81
CA SER A 136 -14.48 -16.70 -1.32
C SER A 136 -15.45 -17.09 -2.44
N PRO A 137 -16.34 -18.07 -2.23
CA PRO A 137 -17.34 -18.46 -3.23
C PRO A 137 -18.44 -17.40 -3.41
N GLN A 138 -18.50 -16.40 -2.52
CA GLN A 138 -19.54 -15.38 -2.50
C GLN A 138 -19.23 -14.25 -3.48
N THR A 139 -19.46 -14.50 -4.77
CA THR A 139 -19.14 -13.56 -5.87
C THR A 139 -20.34 -12.80 -6.42
N SER A 140 -21.56 -13.10 -5.97
CA SER A 140 -22.79 -12.56 -6.55
C SER A 140 -23.24 -11.24 -5.90
N GLY A 141 -23.82 -10.35 -6.72
CA GLY A 141 -24.42 -9.09 -6.27
C GLY A 141 -23.46 -8.21 -5.46
N GLN A 142 -23.94 -7.70 -4.32
CA GLN A 142 -23.14 -6.88 -3.40
C GLN A 142 -22.43 -7.70 -2.30
N ALA A 143 -22.53 -9.03 -2.32
CA ALA A 143 -21.93 -9.88 -1.29
C ALA A 143 -20.40 -9.69 -1.15
N PRO A 144 -19.60 -9.60 -2.23
CA PRO A 144 -18.17 -9.34 -2.11
C PRO A 144 -17.88 -8.01 -1.41
N LEU A 145 -18.59 -6.94 -1.80
CA LEU A 145 -18.39 -5.60 -1.26
C LEU A 145 -18.74 -5.56 0.24
N ASN A 146 -19.92 -6.07 0.60
CA ASN A 146 -20.38 -6.08 1.98
C ASN A 146 -19.47 -6.90 2.88
N LEU A 147 -19.03 -8.07 2.40
CA LEU A 147 -18.10 -8.92 3.14
C LEU A 147 -16.74 -8.26 3.30
N SER A 148 -16.25 -7.57 2.27
CA SER A 148 -15.00 -6.81 2.33
C SER A 148 -15.05 -5.70 3.37
N LEU A 149 -16.17 -4.98 3.47
CA LEU A 149 -16.41 -3.95 4.48
C LEU A 149 -16.45 -4.55 5.89
N LEU A 150 -17.23 -5.61 6.10
CA LEU A 150 -17.33 -6.30 7.40
C LEU A 150 -15.96 -6.83 7.86
N LYS A 151 -15.21 -7.49 6.99
CA LYS A 151 -13.85 -7.98 7.29
C LYS A 151 -12.92 -6.82 7.69
N THR A 152 -13.07 -5.67 7.04
CA THR A 152 -12.27 -4.48 7.37
C THR A 152 -12.65 -3.93 8.74
N TRP A 153 -13.94 -3.87 9.08
CA TRP A 153 -14.41 -3.47 10.41
C TRP A 153 -13.94 -4.41 11.52
N VAL A 154 -14.09 -5.72 11.33
CA VAL A 154 -13.61 -6.73 12.28
C VAL A 154 -12.11 -6.58 12.49
N LEU A 155 -11.32 -6.45 11.43
CA LEU A 155 -9.87 -6.25 11.54
C LEU A 155 -9.52 -5.00 12.36
N THR A 156 -10.20 -3.88 12.10
CA THR A 156 -9.99 -2.64 12.84
C THR A 156 -10.33 -2.81 14.32
N LEU A 157 -11.45 -3.48 14.64
CA LEU A 157 -11.87 -3.75 16.01
C LEU A 157 -10.86 -4.62 16.77
N LEU A 158 -10.38 -5.70 16.14
CA LEU A 158 -9.38 -6.58 16.76
C LEU A 158 -8.08 -5.82 17.09
N ARG A 159 -7.63 -4.96 16.17
CA ARG A 159 -6.45 -4.11 16.41
C ARG A 159 -6.67 -3.09 17.51
N ALA A 160 -7.85 -2.47 17.57
CA ALA A 160 -8.19 -1.52 18.63
C ALA A 160 -8.14 -2.16 20.03
N HIS A 161 -8.37 -3.47 20.12
CA HIS A 161 -8.28 -4.24 21.35
C HIS A 161 -6.90 -4.90 21.56
N GLY A 162 -5.86 -4.48 20.84
CA GLY A 162 -4.48 -4.88 21.09
C GLY A 162 -4.04 -6.19 20.41
N PHE A 163 -4.84 -6.76 19.51
CA PHE A 163 -4.42 -7.94 18.76
C PHE A 163 -3.50 -7.58 17.59
N ASP A 164 -2.19 -7.77 17.79
CA ASP A 164 -1.20 -7.67 16.72
C ASP A 164 -1.28 -8.84 15.72
N SER A 165 -1.60 -10.04 16.23
CA SER A 165 -1.76 -11.26 15.42
C SER A 165 -3.25 -11.59 15.26
N ILE A 166 -3.78 -11.33 14.07
CA ILE A 166 -5.18 -11.63 13.74
C ILE A 166 -5.46 -13.12 13.77
N LYS A 167 -4.48 -13.95 13.42
CA LYS A 167 -4.59 -15.41 13.54
C LYS A 167 -4.75 -15.86 14.99
N ALA A 168 -4.00 -15.23 15.91
CA ALA A 168 -4.16 -15.51 17.34
C ALA A 168 -5.52 -15.06 17.85
N ALA A 169 -5.96 -13.85 17.46
CA ALA A 169 -7.28 -13.33 17.81
C ALA A 169 -8.41 -14.28 17.36
N ILE A 170 -8.39 -14.73 16.11
CA ILE A 170 -9.38 -15.69 15.59
C ILE A 170 -9.36 -16.99 16.41
N SER A 171 -8.16 -17.52 16.73
CA SER A 171 -8.03 -18.76 17.51
C SER A 171 -8.52 -18.62 18.95
N GLU A 172 -8.36 -17.46 19.56
CA GLU A 172 -8.82 -17.18 20.93
C GLU A 172 -10.34 -16.98 20.97
N MET A 173 -10.88 -16.33 19.93
CA MET A 173 -12.29 -15.99 19.83
C MET A 173 -13.16 -17.11 19.27
N SER A 174 -12.62 -18.03 18.47
CA SER A 174 -13.38 -19.06 17.75
C SER A 174 -14.24 -19.94 18.65
N HIS A 175 -13.91 -20.01 19.95
CA HIS A 175 -14.61 -20.82 20.94
C HIS A 175 -15.31 -19.99 22.03
N ASN A 176 -15.32 -18.66 21.93
CA ASN A 176 -15.88 -17.79 22.97
C ASN A 176 -16.75 -16.68 22.37
N LEU A 177 -17.99 -17.04 22.04
CA LEU A 177 -18.98 -16.10 21.49
C LEU A 177 -19.26 -14.91 22.42
N ARG A 178 -19.23 -15.13 23.74
CA ARG A 178 -19.41 -14.04 24.72
C ARG A 178 -18.29 -13.02 24.64
N TYR A 179 -17.05 -13.49 24.46
CA TYR A 179 -15.90 -12.62 24.27
C TYR A 179 -15.94 -11.90 22.93
N ILE A 180 -16.45 -12.51 21.86
CA ILE A 180 -16.66 -11.79 20.58
C ILE A 180 -17.67 -10.64 20.78
N LEU A 181 -18.78 -10.90 21.46
CA LEU A 181 -19.84 -9.92 21.63
C LEU A 181 -19.44 -8.72 22.51
N SER A 182 -18.45 -8.87 23.40
CA SER A 182 -17.95 -7.74 24.21
C SER A 182 -17.22 -6.66 23.39
N PHE A 183 -16.91 -6.92 22.12
CA PHE A 183 -16.27 -5.96 21.21
C PHE A 183 -17.32 -5.07 20.51
N CYS A 184 -18.60 -5.39 20.66
CA CYS A 184 -19.73 -4.72 20.02
C CYS A 184 -20.55 -3.87 21.01
N THR A 185 -20.18 -3.84 22.29
CA THR A 185 -20.85 -3.12 23.39
C THR A 185 -19.96 -2.02 23.91
#